data_AF-A0A1Z5ILC5-F1
#
_entry.id   AF-A0A1Z5ILC5-F1
#
_cell.length_a   1.000
_cell.length_b   1.000
_cell.length_c   1.000
_cell.angle_alpha   90.00
_cell.angle_beta   90.00
_cell.angle_gamma   90.00
#
_symmetry.space_group_name_H-M   'P 1'
#
loop_
_entity.id
_entity.type
_entity.pdbx_description
1 polymer ?
#
loop_
_entity_poly.entity_id
_entity_poly.type
_entity_poly.pdbx_seq_one_letter_code
_entity_poly.pdbx_strand_id
1 'polypeptide(L)'
;MTDSYSVCDVADWFLKKEPMSDKKVQKLTYYAVAWGWALLHRSIINDDQFQAWVHGPVSPKLYAKYRDCGWNSIPQPDDQTEFDKQTTDLLESVWETYGDKDANELEALTHTELPWQNARRGYEPNQNSNKVIDTDDMRNFYLSIYNGD
;
A
#
# COMPACT_ATOMS: atom_id res chain seq x y z
N MET A 1 -19.97 -13.31 -2.28
CA MET A 1 -19.46 -12.45 -1.20
C MET A 1 -18.18 -11.85 -1.74
N THR A 2 -18.01 -10.54 -1.67
CA THR A 2 -16.70 -9.94 -1.98
C THR A 2 -15.83 -10.16 -0.76
N ASP A 3 -14.88 -11.08 -0.87
CA ASP A 3 -13.98 -11.37 0.23
C ASP A 3 -13.09 -10.16 0.49
N SER A 4 -12.84 -9.90 1.77
CA SER A 4 -11.95 -8.84 2.22
C SER A 4 -10.89 -9.49 3.09
N TYR A 5 -9.64 -9.20 2.76
CA TYR A 5 -8.46 -9.88 3.26
C TYR A 5 -7.83 -9.12 4.42
N SER A 6 -6.92 -9.75 5.15
CA SER A 6 -6.06 -8.98 6.04
C SER A 6 -5.04 -8.19 5.23
N VAL A 7 -4.58 -7.06 5.76
CA VAL A 7 -3.44 -6.32 5.19
C VAL A 7 -2.17 -7.18 5.14
N CYS A 8 -2.05 -8.13 6.06
CA CYS A 8 -0.99 -9.14 6.06
C CYS A 8 -1.09 -10.07 4.85
N ASP A 9 -2.29 -10.55 4.49
CA ASP A 9 -2.48 -11.42 3.33
C ASP A 9 -1.99 -10.72 2.06
N VAL A 10 -2.38 -9.45 1.89
CA VAL A 10 -1.98 -8.64 0.73
C VAL A 10 -0.47 -8.40 0.71
N ALA A 11 0.14 -8.09 1.85
CA ALA A 11 1.59 -7.95 1.96
C ALA A 11 2.33 -9.25 1.65
N ASP A 12 1.84 -10.37 2.19
CA ASP A 12 2.40 -11.71 1.99
C ASP A 12 2.31 -12.12 0.51
N TRP A 13 1.30 -11.66 -0.23
CA TRP A 13 1.22 -11.85 -1.69
C TRP A 13 2.40 -11.20 -2.42
N PHE A 14 2.75 -9.96 -2.09
CA PHE A 14 3.91 -9.28 -2.69
C PHE A 14 5.23 -9.92 -2.24
N LEU A 15 5.36 -10.30 -0.97
CA LEU A 15 6.54 -10.98 -0.44
C LEU A 15 6.80 -12.34 -1.11
N LYS A 16 5.75 -13.00 -1.62
CA LYS A 16 5.90 -14.25 -2.38
C LYS A 16 6.55 -14.04 -3.75
N LYS A 17 6.49 -12.83 -4.32
CA LYS A 17 7.20 -12.48 -5.57
C LYS A 17 8.70 -12.40 -5.31
N GLU A 18 9.11 -11.69 -4.26
CA GLU A 18 10.50 -11.61 -3.81
C GLU A 18 10.62 -11.10 -2.36
N PRO A 19 11.72 -11.43 -1.64
CA PRO A 19 12.06 -10.77 -0.38
C PRO A 19 12.28 -9.28 -0.58
N MET A 20 11.69 -8.44 0.29
CA MET A 20 11.80 -6.99 0.18
C MET A 20 11.83 -6.30 1.54
N SER A 21 12.24 -5.03 1.57
CA SER A 21 12.21 -4.22 2.80
C SER A 21 10.78 -3.93 3.26
N ASP A 22 10.61 -3.68 4.57
CA ASP A 22 9.34 -3.19 5.15
C ASP A 22 8.80 -1.99 4.37
N LYS A 23 9.66 -1.00 4.08
CA LYS A 23 9.25 0.18 3.33
C LYS A 23 8.70 -0.15 1.93
N LYS A 24 9.29 -1.10 1.19
CA LYS A 24 8.78 -1.51 -0.13
C LYS A 24 7.43 -2.21 -0.02
N VAL A 25 7.29 -3.21 0.87
CA VAL A 25 6.02 -3.95 1.00
C VAL A 25 4.88 -3.06 1.50
N GLN A 26 5.17 -2.10 2.39
CA GLN A 26 4.20 -1.08 2.84
C GLN A 26 3.62 -0.29 1.67
N LYS A 27 4.50 0.14 0.74
CA LYS A 27 4.11 0.94 -0.41
C LYS A 27 3.32 0.12 -1.44
N LEU A 28 3.77 -1.10 -1.75
CA LEU A 28 3.03 -1.99 -2.65
C LEU A 28 1.64 -2.33 -2.10
N THR A 29 1.55 -2.63 -0.80
CA THR A 29 0.26 -2.90 -0.14
C THR A 29 -0.65 -1.67 -0.16
N TYR A 30 -0.09 -0.47 0.08
CA TYR A 30 -0.84 0.79 -0.06
C TYR A 30 -1.40 0.96 -1.48
N TYR A 31 -0.59 0.79 -2.52
CA TYR A 31 -1.04 0.90 -3.91
C TYR A 31 -2.17 -0.11 -4.20
N ALA A 32 -2.06 -1.35 -3.72
CA ALA A 32 -3.13 -2.33 -3.88
C ALA A 32 -4.46 -1.88 -3.25
N VAL A 33 -4.42 -1.31 -2.04
CA VAL A 33 -5.62 -0.78 -1.38
C VAL A 33 -6.18 0.43 -2.12
N ALA A 34 -5.32 1.36 -2.53
CA ALA A 34 -5.75 2.58 -3.19
C ALA A 34 -6.34 2.32 -4.59
N TRP A 35 -5.70 1.46 -5.39
CA TRP A 35 -6.24 1.01 -6.67
C TRP A 35 -7.50 0.14 -6.51
N GLY A 36 -7.62 -0.63 -5.42
CA GLY A 36 -8.85 -1.34 -5.07
C GLY A 36 -10.02 -0.38 -4.87
N TRP A 37 -9.80 0.73 -4.17
CA TRP A 37 -10.81 1.77 -4.01
C TRP A 37 -11.21 2.45 -5.32
N ALA A 38 -10.24 2.67 -6.22
CA ALA A 38 -10.46 3.31 -7.52
C ALA A 38 -11.20 2.41 -8.51
N LEU A 39 -10.76 1.16 -8.68
CA LEU A 39 -11.19 0.27 -9.75
C LEU A 39 -12.27 -0.74 -9.33
N LEU A 40 -12.23 -1.19 -8.07
CA LEU A 40 -13.20 -2.16 -7.54
C LEU A 40 -14.29 -1.49 -6.69
N HIS A 41 -14.16 -0.18 -6.44
CA HIS A 41 -15.06 0.62 -5.60
C HIS A 41 -15.23 0.07 -4.17
N ARG A 42 -14.25 -0.69 -3.68
CA ARG A 42 -14.23 -1.30 -2.34
C ARG A 42 -12.81 -1.39 -1.81
N SER A 43 -12.66 -1.49 -0.49
CA SER A 43 -11.40 -1.95 0.10
C SER A 43 -11.18 -3.43 -0.22
N ILE A 44 -9.92 -3.79 -0.53
CA ILE A 44 -9.50 -5.20 -0.58
C ILE A 44 -9.10 -5.72 0.82
N ILE A 45 -8.90 -4.83 1.81
CA ILE A 45 -8.57 -5.18 3.20
C ILE A 45 -9.69 -4.81 4.19
N ASN A 46 -9.80 -5.49 5.33
CA ASN A 46 -10.81 -5.22 6.37
C ASN A 46 -10.27 -4.92 7.77
N ASP A 47 -8.96 -4.91 7.96
CA ASP A 47 -8.34 -4.97 9.29
C ASP A 47 -7.28 -3.89 9.53
N ASP A 48 -7.11 -2.93 8.62
CA ASP A 48 -6.25 -1.77 8.81
C ASP A 48 -6.60 -0.58 7.90
N GLN A 49 -6.02 0.58 8.19
CA GLN A 49 -6.08 1.80 7.38
C GLN A 49 -4.69 2.43 7.27
N PHE A 50 -4.35 2.93 6.08
CA PHE A 50 -3.06 3.57 5.86
C PHE A 50 -3.01 4.97 6.45
N GLN A 51 -1.88 5.31 7.08
CA GLN A 51 -1.59 6.60 7.68
C GLN A 51 -0.48 7.31 6.92
N ALA A 52 -0.54 8.64 6.86
CA ALA A 52 0.41 9.47 6.12
C ALA A 52 1.67 9.80 6.94
N TRP A 53 2.51 8.80 7.16
CA TRP A 53 3.77 8.95 7.90
C TRP A 53 4.80 9.77 7.12
N VAL A 54 5.93 10.10 7.76
CA VAL A 54 7.00 10.94 7.17
C VAL A 54 7.56 10.34 5.88
N HIS A 55 7.71 9.02 5.82
CA HIS A 55 8.27 8.29 4.68
C HIS A 55 7.18 7.64 3.83
N GLY A 56 6.09 8.37 3.59
CA GLY A 56 4.95 7.91 2.80
C GLY A 56 3.86 7.17 3.59
N PRO A 57 2.88 6.58 2.90
CA PRO A 57 1.79 5.82 3.51
C PRO A 57 2.28 4.55 4.21
N VAL A 58 1.77 4.29 5.41
CA VAL A 58 2.14 3.14 6.24
C VAL A 58 0.89 2.52 6.86
N SER A 59 0.81 1.19 6.80
CA SER A 59 -0.11 0.39 7.63
C SER A 59 0.52 0.20 9.01
N PRO A 60 -0.11 0.70 10.09
CA PRO A 60 0.38 0.47 11.46
C PRO A 60 0.50 -1.02 11.80
N LYS A 61 -0.38 -1.86 11.26
CA LYS A 61 -0.38 -3.31 11.51
C LYS A 61 0.82 -3.99 10.85
N LEU A 62 1.12 -3.68 9.58
CA LEU A 62 2.33 -4.17 8.91
C LEU A 62 3.59 -3.64 9.59
N TYR A 63 3.60 -2.37 9.99
CA TYR A 63 4.76 -1.80 10.68
C TYR A 63 5.02 -2.53 12.00
N ALA A 64 3.96 -2.79 12.78
CA ALA A 64 4.09 -3.57 14.00
C ALA A 64 4.60 -5.01 13.74
N LYS A 65 4.19 -5.64 12.64
CA LYS A 65 4.63 -7.00 12.24
C LYS A 65 6.12 -7.03 11.86
N TYR A 66 6.62 -6.02 11.15
CA TYR A 66 7.94 -6.07 10.50
C TYR A 66 8.99 -5.11 11.06
N ARG A 67 8.65 -4.22 12.00
CA ARG A 67 9.60 -3.22 12.55
C ARG A 67 10.89 -3.84 13.10
N ASP A 68 10.84 -5.08 13.58
CA ASP A 68 11.99 -5.77 14.18
C ASP A 68 12.92 -6.40 13.11
N CYS A 69 12.50 -6.45 11.84
CA CYS A 69 13.36 -6.85 10.72
C CYS A 69 14.44 -5.79 10.41
N GLY A 70 14.21 -4.52 10.79
CA GLY A 70 15.14 -3.41 10.61
C GLY A 70 15.50 -3.19 9.15
N TRP A 71 16.79 -3.26 8.83
CA TRP A 71 17.33 -3.08 7.47
C TRP A 71 17.32 -4.36 6.63
N ASN A 72 16.96 -5.50 7.22
CA ASN A 72 16.93 -6.77 6.51
C ASN A 72 15.66 -6.90 5.67
N SER A 73 15.75 -7.62 4.55
CA SER A 73 14.57 -8.02 3.80
C SER A 73 13.68 -8.93 4.65
N ILE A 74 12.37 -8.71 4.55
CA ILE A 74 11.37 -9.61 5.08
C ILE A 74 11.41 -10.89 4.24
N PRO A 75 11.51 -12.08 4.86
CA PRO A 75 11.53 -13.34 4.12
C PRO A 75 10.19 -13.60 3.43
N GLN A 76 10.22 -14.44 2.40
CA GLN A 76 8.98 -14.90 1.77
C GLN A 76 8.16 -15.72 2.77
N PRO A 77 6.83 -15.54 2.80
CA PRO A 77 5.98 -16.33 3.67
C PRO A 77 5.90 -17.77 3.17
N ASP A 78 5.77 -18.73 4.09
CA ASP A 78 5.62 -20.15 3.75
C ASP A 78 4.29 -20.39 3.03
N ASP A 79 3.20 -19.87 3.62
CA ASP A 79 1.83 -19.97 3.11
C ASP A 79 1.37 -18.67 2.45
N GLN A 80 0.38 -18.78 1.56
CA GLN A 80 -0.26 -17.64 0.90
C GLN A 80 -1.77 -17.84 0.85
N THR A 81 -2.50 -16.79 1.22
CA THR A 81 -3.96 -16.75 1.10
C THR A 81 -4.36 -16.77 -0.37
N GLU A 82 -5.38 -17.55 -0.70
CA GLU A 82 -5.99 -17.53 -2.04
C GLU A 82 -6.89 -16.31 -2.18
N PHE A 83 -6.67 -15.53 -3.24
CA PHE A 83 -7.44 -14.34 -3.56
C PHE A 83 -8.47 -14.65 -4.64
N ASP A 84 -9.60 -13.93 -4.62
CA ASP A 84 -10.55 -13.96 -5.72
C ASP A 84 -9.89 -13.42 -7.00
N LYS A 85 -10.48 -13.75 -8.16
CA LYS A 85 -9.89 -13.38 -9.45
C LYS A 85 -9.69 -11.87 -9.60
N GLN A 86 -10.67 -11.05 -9.20
CA GLN A 86 -10.58 -9.59 -9.36
C GLN A 86 -9.47 -9.01 -8.48
N THR A 87 -9.35 -9.51 -7.25
CA THR A 87 -8.26 -9.09 -6.35
C THR A 87 -6.90 -9.58 -6.87
N THR A 88 -6.82 -10.81 -7.40
CA THR A 88 -5.57 -11.33 -7.99
C THR A 88 -5.13 -10.48 -9.19
N ASP A 89 -6.04 -10.18 -10.12
CA ASP A 89 -5.74 -9.36 -11.30
C ASP A 89 -5.26 -7.94 -10.90
N LEU A 90 -5.85 -7.37 -9.85
CA LEU A 90 -5.43 -6.09 -9.28
C LEU A 90 -4.02 -6.15 -8.69
N LEU A 91 -3.71 -7.18 -7.90
CA LEU A 91 -2.39 -7.36 -7.28
C LEU A 91 -1.29 -7.56 -8.33
N GLU A 92 -1.57 -8.33 -9.39
CA GLU A 92 -0.65 -8.45 -10.53
C GLU A 92 -0.44 -7.12 -11.24
N SER A 93 -1.51 -6.34 -11.49
CA SER A 93 -1.38 -5.01 -12.12
C SER A 93 -0.52 -4.05 -11.29
N VAL A 94 -0.68 -4.08 -9.96
CA VAL A 94 0.15 -3.30 -9.03
C VAL A 94 1.61 -3.77 -9.09
N TRP A 95 1.84 -5.09 -9.11
CA TRP A 95 3.17 -5.65 -9.21
C TRP A 95 3.86 -5.28 -10.52
N GLU A 96 3.17 -5.39 -11.66
CA GLU A 96 3.70 -5.00 -12.97
C GLU A 96 4.04 -3.50 -13.05
N THR A 97 3.28 -2.65 -12.34
CA THR A 97 3.46 -1.19 -12.37
C THR A 97 4.56 -0.71 -11.42
N TYR A 98 4.64 -1.29 -10.23
CA TYR A 98 5.44 -0.77 -9.12
C TYR A 98 6.48 -1.76 -8.57
N GLY A 99 6.40 -3.04 -8.93
CA GLY A 99 7.21 -4.12 -8.36
C GLY A 99 8.70 -3.98 -8.62
N ASP A 100 9.10 -3.45 -9.78
CA ASP A 100 10.50 -3.21 -10.13
C ASP A 100 11.13 -2.01 -9.38
N LYS A 101 10.31 -1.18 -8.74
CA LYS A 101 10.79 0.02 -8.04
C LYS A 101 11.35 -0.33 -6.67
N ASP A 102 12.41 0.36 -6.28
CA ASP A 102 12.95 0.27 -4.94
C ASP A 102 12.11 1.06 -3.93
N ALA A 103 12.43 0.89 -2.64
CA ALA A 103 11.67 1.53 -1.57
C ALA A 103 11.78 3.07 -1.57
N ASN A 104 12.88 3.64 -2.06
CA ASN A 104 13.08 5.09 -2.15
C ASN A 104 12.33 5.68 -3.35
N GLU A 105 12.32 4.97 -4.48
CA GLU A 105 11.53 5.35 -5.65
C GLU A 105 10.03 5.35 -5.32
N LEU A 106 9.54 4.33 -4.61
CA LEU A 106 8.16 4.27 -4.15
C LEU A 106 7.82 5.37 -3.14
N GLU A 107 8.73 5.69 -2.22
CA GLU A 107 8.58 6.83 -1.30
C GLU A 107 8.48 8.15 -2.07
N ALA A 108 9.40 8.39 -3.00
CA ALA A 108 9.42 9.59 -3.83
C ALA A 108 8.12 9.74 -4.62
N LEU A 109 7.60 8.65 -5.22
CA LEU A 109 6.30 8.65 -5.88
C LEU A 109 5.20 9.07 -4.91
N THR A 110 5.04 8.38 -3.78
CA THR A 110 3.95 8.69 -2.83
C THR A 110 4.01 10.12 -2.28
N HIS A 111 5.18 10.74 -2.21
CA HIS A 111 5.31 12.14 -1.79
C HIS A 111 4.80 13.15 -2.84
N THR A 112 4.68 12.72 -4.10
CA THR A 112 4.08 13.53 -5.18
C THR A 112 2.58 13.34 -5.33
N GLU A 113 1.99 12.36 -4.65
CA GLU A 113 0.61 11.94 -4.85
C GLU A 113 -0.36 12.62 -3.87
N LEU A 114 -1.52 13.06 -4.39
CA LEU A 114 -2.49 13.85 -3.62
C LEU A 114 -2.99 13.18 -2.32
N PRO A 115 -3.27 11.86 -2.25
CA PRO A 115 -3.82 11.27 -1.03
C PRO A 115 -2.91 11.44 0.18
N TRP A 116 -1.61 11.20 0.01
CA TRP A 116 -0.63 11.38 1.08
C TRP A 116 -0.43 12.87 1.41
N GLN A 117 -0.34 13.73 0.40
CA GLN A 117 -0.18 15.17 0.59
C GLN A 117 -1.37 15.80 1.34
N ASN A 118 -2.60 15.40 0.99
CA ASN A 118 -3.82 15.88 1.61
C ASN A 118 -3.86 15.51 3.10
N ALA A 119 -3.55 14.26 3.42
CA ALA A 119 -3.49 13.77 4.80
C ALA A 119 -2.39 14.45 5.64
N ARG A 120 -1.34 14.99 5.01
CA ARG A 120 -0.25 15.73 5.68
C ARG A 120 -0.39 17.25 5.66
N ARG A 121 -1.50 17.81 5.16
CA ARG A 121 -1.73 19.26 5.25
C ARG A 121 -1.62 19.74 6.70
N GLY A 122 -0.77 20.75 6.92
CA GLY A 122 -0.50 21.30 8.25
C GLY A 122 0.59 20.58 9.05
N TYR A 123 1.27 19.58 8.48
CA TYR A 123 2.47 18.96 9.07
C TYR A 123 3.72 19.47 8.36
N GLU A 124 4.80 19.69 9.11
CA GLU A 124 6.12 19.96 8.53
C GLU A 124 6.67 18.74 7.77
N PRO A 125 7.59 18.91 6.79
CA PRO A 125 8.11 17.80 5.99
C PRO A 125 8.61 16.61 6.81
N ASN A 126 9.34 16.88 7.90
CA ASN A 126 9.93 15.85 8.78
C ASN A 126 9.08 15.57 10.03
N GLN A 127 7.89 16.15 10.15
CA GLN A 127 7.04 15.94 11.31
C GLN A 127 6.28 14.61 11.20
N ASN A 128 6.39 13.80 12.25
CA ASN A 128 5.61 12.58 12.38
C ASN A 128 4.12 12.87 12.31
N SER A 129 3.40 12.03 11.56
CA SER A 129 1.95 12.06 11.44
C SER A 129 1.43 10.64 11.46
N ASN A 130 0.35 10.43 12.19
CA ASN A 130 -0.45 9.20 12.19
C ASN A 130 -1.84 9.45 11.58
N LYS A 131 -1.98 10.54 10.80
CA LYS A 131 -3.24 10.90 10.18
C LYS A 131 -3.60 9.84 9.13
N VAL A 132 -4.78 9.24 9.29
CA VAL A 132 -5.36 8.32 8.31
C VAL A 132 -5.52 9.03 6.96
N ILE A 133 -5.11 8.35 5.89
CA ILE A 133 -5.33 8.80 4.51
C ILE A 133 -6.78 8.56 4.14
N ASP A 134 -7.44 9.59 3.63
CA ASP A 134 -8.84 9.52 3.27
C ASP A 134 -9.08 8.57 2.09
N THR A 135 -10.15 7.79 2.18
CA THR A 135 -10.50 6.80 1.15
C THR A 135 -10.99 7.45 -0.13
N ASP A 136 -11.73 8.56 -0.04
CA ASP A 136 -12.18 9.28 -1.23
C ASP A 136 -11.00 9.99 -1.90
N ASP A 137 -10.01 10.47 -1.13
CA ASP A 137 -8.75 10.97 -1.70
C ASP A 137 -8.03 9.87 -2.52
N MET A 138 -7.86 8.66 -1.95
CA MET A 138 -7.29 7.52 -2.68
C MET A 138 -8.10 7.20 -3.94
N ARG A 139 -9.41 6.99 -3.81
CA ARG A 139 -10.30 6.65 -4.93
C ARG A 139 -10.19 7.66 -6.05
N ASN A 140 -10.38 8.94 -5.74
CA ASN A 140 -10.48 9.98 -6.75
C ASN A 140 -9.15 10.20 -7.48
N PHE A 141 -8.03 10.17 -6.76
CA PHE A 141 -6.71 10.36 -7.36
C PHE A 141 -6.32 9.20 -8.29
N TYR A 142 -6.41 7.94 -7.86
CA TYR A 142 -6.03 6.83 -8.72
C TYR A 142 -7.02 6.61 -9.86
N LEU A 143 -8.30 6.95 -9.68
CA LEU A 143 -9.27 6.95 -10.77
C LEU A 143 -8.95 8.03 -11.81
N SER A 144 -8.47 9.22 -11.42
CA SER A 144 -8.07 10.25 -12.38
C SER A 144 -6.84 9.82 -13.20
N ILE A 145 -5.86 9.14 -12.57
CA ILE A 145 -4.72 8.54 -13.29
C ILE A 145 -5.21 7.52 -14.31
N TYR A 146 -6.16 6.65 -13.94
CA TYR A 146 -6.72 5.65 -14.85
C TYR A 146 -7.41 6.27 -16.06
N ASN A 147 -8.11 7.38 -15.86
CA ASN A 147 -8.82 8.09 -16.92
C ASN A 147 -7.90 8.94 -17.81
N GLY A 148 -6.66 9.20 -17.37
CA GLY A 148 -5.68 9.99 -18.11
C GLY A 148 -5.82 11.51 -17.95
N ASP A 149 -6.36 11.96 -16.81
CA ASP A 149 -6.53 13.38 -16.47
C ASP A 149 -5.23 14.07 -16.02
#